data_AF-A0A6J0BD81-F1
#
_entry.id   AF-A0A6J0BD81-F1
#
_cell.length_a   1.000
_cell.length_b   1.000
_cell.length_c   1.000
_cell.angle_alpha   90.00
_cell.angle_beta   90.00
_cell.angle_gamma   90.00
#
_symmetry.space_group_name_H-M   'P 1'
#
loop_
_entity.id
_entity.type
_entity.pdbx_description
1 polymer ?
#
loop_
_entity_poly.entity_id
_entity_poly.type
_entity_poly.pdbx_seq_one_letter_code
_entity_poly.pdbx_strand_id
1 'polypeptide(L)'
;MLSCHVTAVQYDWAKSKRRLRQLDTHVNGNFQLDVISGNENNVNVEGATHKQVVDLIKSGGDVLTLTVISVTPQEAERLEPIEDLSYASVDYSEKRSLPISVPDYHVRERKHERYVVFNVHMAGRHLCSRRYREFAALHMALKKEFIGFNFPKLPGKWPFQLSEQQLDGRRRGLEQYLEKVCAVRVIAESDAVQEFLTDRLEEDGDQGPAVDLKVLLPDREVVTVTVAKAANARDVYDAVCCRVGLDTDTAKYFYLFEIVEYNFERKLQPHEHPHTLYIQNYSTASATCLAIRRWLFTLSRPLSEQSLTWIFWQAVDEVNRGHISAGERLYQLKALQDASRKHEYLKLARELNGYGDVVFPHCACDSRKEGHVVAAVGAAAFKLHACKEDGTLESQVVEFQWNSIARWEVDEESMAFCFQYTRPDNRPPRWLKVFTPYYTFLSDCFDRIAEEAKWDDPGE
;
A
#
# COMPACT_ATOMS: atom_id res chain seq x y z
N MET A 1 -3.83 25.80 11.66
CA MET A 1 -4.90 26.28 10.77
C MET A 1 -4.29 27.44 9.99
N LEU A 2 -3.84 27.18 8.77
CA LEU A 2 -3.27 28.20 7.88
C LEU A 2 -4.39 29.12 7.42
N SER A 3 -4.20 30.43 7.55
CA SER A 3 -5.13 31.45 7.07
C SER A 3 -4.52 32.09 5.83
N CYS A 4 -4.75 31.51 4.66
CA CYS A 4 -4.28 32.04 3.39
C CYS A 4 -5.32 33.04 2.84
N HIS A 5 -4.90 34.27 2.52
CA HIS A 5 -5.77 35.21 1.82
C HIS A 5 -5.50 35.12 0.32
N VAL A 6 -6.50 34.63 -0.42
CA VAL A 6 -6.44 34.50 -1.88
C VAL A 6 -7.08 35.73 -2.51
N THR A 7 -6.30 36.52 -3.24
CA THR A 7 -6.82 37.65 -4.02
C THR A 7 -6.51 37.43 -5.50
N ALA A 8 -7.55 37.41 -6.32
CA ALA A 8 -7.40 37.39 -7.77
C ALA A 8 -7.18 38.83 -8.26
N VAL A 9 -6.08 39.06 -8.99
CA VAL A 9 -5.76 40.35 -9.60
C VAL A 9 -5.79 40.19 -11.12
N GLN A 10 -6.63 41.00 -11.78
CA GLN A 10 -6.71 41.05 -13.24
C GLN A 10 -5.96 42.28 -13.75
N TYR A 11 -4.94 42.09 -14.57
CA TYR A 11 -4.11 43.19 -15.09
C TYR A 11 -4.23 43.30 -16.62
N ASP A 12 -4.56 44.50 -17.11
CA ASP A 12 -4.76 44.82 -18.53
C ASP A 12 -3.52 45.56 -19.07
N TRP A 13 -2.61 44.81 -19.71
CA TRP A 13 -1.26 45.28 -20.05
C TRP A 13 -1.24 46.31 -21.19
N ALA A 14 -2.27 46.32 -22.06
CA ALA A 14 -2.31 47.18 -23.25
C ALA A 14 -2.54 48.67 -22.94
N LYS A 15 -3.15 49.03 -21.81
CA LYS A 15 -3.50 50.43 -21.47
C LYS A 15 -2.32 51.26 -20.92
N SER A 16 -1.28 50.66 -20.37
CA SER A 16 -0.15 51.40 -19.74
C SER A 16 0.90 51.92 -20.72
N LYS A 17 0.96 51.40 -21.97
CA LYS A 17 1.90 51.94 -22.99
C LYS A 17 1.61 53.39 -23.40
N ARG A 18 0.41 53.91 -23.17
CA ARG A 18 0.06 55.32 -23.45
C ARG A 18 0.32 56.31 -22.30
N ARG A 19 0.57 55.84 -21.07
CA ARG A 19 0.93 56.71 -19.91
C ARG A 19 2.42 56.71 -19.58
N LEU A 20 3.19 55.72 -20.04
CA LEU A 20 4.65 55.62 -19.83
C LEU A 20 5.51 56.57 -20.71
N ARG A 21 4.91 57.51 -21.46
CA ARG A 21 5.65 58.57 -22.19
C ARG A 21 5.51 59.96 -21.56
N GLN A 22 4.94 60.10 -20.36
CA GLN A 22 4.70 61.43 -19.78
C GLN A 22 4.90 61.56 -18.26
N LEU A 23 5.61 60.64 -17.62
CA LEU A 23 6.09 60.81 -16.24
C LEU A 23 7.55 60.34 -16.12
N ASP A 24 8.43 60.97 -16.90
CA ASP A 24 9.78 61.25 -16.42
C ASP A 24 9.65 62.31 -15.34
N THR A 25 9.62 61.90 -14.07
CA THR A 25 10.15 62.61 -12.88
C THR A 25 9.48 62.05 -11.61
N HIS A 26 10.31 61.50 -10.72
CA HIS A 26 10.02 61.09 -9.34
C HIS A 26 8.95 60.01 -9.11
N VAL A 27 9.38 58.79 -8.75
CA VAL A 27 9.20 58.19 -7.41
C VAL A 27 10.10 56.94 -7.35
N ASN A 28 11.02 56.92 -6.37
CA ASN A 28 11.76 55.74 -5.93
C ASN A 28 10.79 54.72 -5.32
N GLY A 29 10.78 53.49 -5.83
CA GLY A 29 10.09 52.37 -5.21
C GLY A 29 10.60 51.06 -5.80
N ASN A 30 11.47 50.37 -5.06
CA ASN A 30 11.81 48.98 -5.31
C ASN A 30 10.52 48.15 -5.29
N PHE A 31 10.09 47.64 -6.44
CA PHE A 31 9.12 46.56 -6.51
C PHE A 31 9.88 45.26 -6.74
N GLN A 32 10.14 44.59 -5.62
CA GLN A 32 10.58 43.20 -5.55
C GLN A 32 9.39 42.35 -6.00
N LEU A 33 9.57 41.55 -7.06
CA LEU A 33 8.53 40.63 -7.54
C LEU A 33 8.40 39.51 -6.52
N ASP A 34 7.40 39.63 -5.63
CA ASP A 34 7.04 38.59 -4.67
C ASP A 34 6.60 37.31 -5.41
N VAL A 35 7.02 36.18 -4.84
CA VAL A 35 6.88 34.80 -5.33
C VAL A 35 5.52 34.53 -5.99
N ILE A 36 5.54 34.24 -7.30
CA ILE A 36 4.36 33.80 -8.04
C ILE A 36 4.14 32.32 -7.71
N SER A 37 3.31 32.03 -6.71
CA SER A 37 2.63 30.74 -6.57
C SER A 37 1.13 30.96 -6.76
N GLY A 38 0.64 30.66 -7.96
CA GLY A 38 -0.77 30.83 -8.27
C GLY A 38 -1.04 30.80 -9.77
N ASN A 39 -2.07 30.04 -10.14
CA ASN A 39 -2.46 29.72 -11.51
C ASN A 39 -2.28 30.86 -12.52
N GLU A 40 -1.64 30.55 -13.65
CA GLU A 40 -1.65 31.41 -14.84
C GLU A 40 -2.73 30.89 -15.80
N ASN A 41 -3.71 31.73 -16.16
CA ASN A 41 -4.80 31.38 -17.08
C ASN A 41 -5.55 30.08 -16.70
N ASN A 42 -5.79 29.85 -15.41
CA ASN A 42 -6.39 28.62 -14.84
C ASN A 42 -5.54 27.34 -14.97
N VAL A 43 -4.25 27.46 -15.28
CA VAL A 43 -3.31 26.33 -15.29
C VAL A 43 -2.42 26.43 -14.04
N ASN A 44 -2.34 25.34 -13.26
CA ASN A 44 -1.41 25.27 -12.13
C ASN A 44 0.03 25.26 -12.67
N VAL A 45 0.85 26.19 -12.18
CA VAL A 45 2.26 26.36 -12.56
C VAL A 45 3.23 25.95 -11.45
N GLU A 46 2.71 25.33 -10.38
CA GLU A 46 3.52 24.76 -9.30
C GLU A 46 4.50 23.70 -9.85
N GLY A 47 5.80 23.94 -9.68
CA GLY A 47 6.86 23.08 -10.25
C GLY A 47 7.18 23.30 -11.73
N ALA A 48 6.53 24.26 -12.40
CA ALA A 48 6.83 24.60 -13.79
C ALA A 48 8.19 25.31 -13.93
N THR A 49 8.90 25.03 -15.02
CA THR A 49 10.13 25.74 -15.37
C THR A 49 9.83 27.17 -15.82
N HIS A 50 10.78 28.10 -15.61
CA HIS A 50 10.65 29.50 -16.02
C HIS A 50 10.22 29.67 -17.49
N LYS A 51 10.70 28.79 -18.38
CA LYS A 51 10.33 28.79 -19.79
C LYS A 51 8.85 28.45 -20.01
N GLN A 52 8.31 27.46 -19.28
CA GLN A 52 6.90 27.05 -19.38
C GLN A 52 5.95 28.15 -18.91
N VAL A 53 6.30 28.83 -17.80
CA VAL A 53 5.58 30.00 -17.28
C VAL A 53 5.58 31.13 -18.30
N VAL A 54 6.74 31.48 -18.85
CA VAL A 54 6.86 32.52 -19.88
C VAL A 54 6.07 32.19 -21.15
N ASP A 55 6.01 30.93 -21.56
CA ASP A 55 5.25 30.51 -22.73
C ASP A 55 3.73 30.51 -22.46
N LEU A 56 3.29 30.20 -21.23
CA LEU A 56 1.90 30.36 -20.79
C LEU A 56 1.47 31.83 -20.79
N ILE A 57 2.31 32.73 -20.29
CA ILE A 57 2.07 34.19 -20.35
C ILE A 57 1.94 34.65 -21.80
N LYS A 58 2.83 34.22 -22.70
CA LYS A 58 2.75 34.56 -24.13
C LYS A 58 1.50 34.01 -24.80
N SER A 59 0.99 32.87 -24.35
CA SER A 59 -0.22 32.25 -24.89
C SER A 59 -1.53 32.91 -24.42
N GLY A 60 -1.48 33.72 -23.35
CA GLY A 60 -2.65 34.34 -22.71
C GLY A 60 -3.22 35.60 -23.37
N GLY A 61 -2.60 36.11 -24.44
CA GLY A 61 -3.05 37.33 -25.12
C GLY A 61 -2.78 38.61 -24.31
N ASP A 62 -3.77 39.50 -24.20
CA ASP A 62 -3.61 40.86 -23.65
C ASP A 62 -3.95 41.00 -22.15
N VAL A 63 -4.46 39.93 -21.51
CA VAL A 63 -4.94 39.94 -20.11
C VAL A 63 -4.29 38.81 -19.34
N LEU A 64 -3.64 39.14 -18.23
CA LEU A 64 -3.08 38.16 -17.29
C LEU A 64 -3.93 38.14 -16.02
N THR A 65 -4.41 36.94 -15.65
CA THR A 65 -5.09 36.72 -14.37
C THR A 65 -4.14 35.98 -13.45
N LEU A 66 -3.78 36.61 -12.33
CA LEU A 66 -2.88 36.05 -11.33
C LEU A 66 -3.62 35.85 -10.02
N THR A 67 -3.34 34.72 -9.37
CA THR A 67 -3.76 34.47 -8.00
C THR A 67 -2.57 34.75 -7.10
N VAL A 68 -2.65 35.79 -6.27
CA VAL A 68 -1.57 36.13 -5.35
C VAL A 68 -1.88 35.53 -3.98
N ILE A 69 -0.97 34.70 -3.48
CA ILE A 69 -1.02 34.17 -2.11
C ILE A 69 -0.11 35.05 -1.26
N SER A 70 -0.71 35.86 -0.37
CA SER A 70 0.06 36.60 0.62
C SER A 70 0.28 35.76 1.87
N VAL A 71 1.52 35.69 2.32
CA VAL A 71 1.94 35.08 3.59
C VAL A 71 2.41 36.18 4.54
N THR A 72 2.46 35.89 5.84
CA THR A 72 2.99 36.86 6.82
C THR A 72 4.49 37.09 6.61
N PRO A 73 5.08 38.23 7.04
CA PRO A 73 6.51 38.49 6.89
C PRO A 73 7.42 37.39 7.48
N GLN A 74 7.01 36.77 8.60
CA GLN A 74 7.70 35.64 9.20
C GLN A 74 7.64 34.35 8.37
N GLU A 75 6.59 34.18 7.56
CA GLU A 75 6.44 33.05 6.64
C GLU A 75 7.17 33.32 5.31
N ALA A 76 7.22 34.58 4.86
CA ALA A 76 8.00 35.01 3.71
C ALA A 76 9.52 34.77 3.94
N GLU A 77 10.04 35.12 5.12
CA GLU A 77 11.43 34.82 5.51
C GLU A 77 11.75 33.31 5.53
N ARG A 78 10.75 32.43 5.70
CA ARG A 78 10.94 30.96 5.63
C ARG A 78 10.92 30.43 4.20
N LEU A 79 10.39 31.20 3.26
CA LEU A 79 10.28 30.85 1.84
C LEU A 79 11.38 31.49 0.99
N GLU A 80 12.14 32.44 1.54
CA GLU A 80 13.34 32.94 0.87
C GLU A 80 14.35 31.79 0.71
N PRO A 81 14.77 31.48 -0.53
CA PRO A 81 15.73 30.42 -0.74
C PRO A 81 17.05 30.86 -0.12
N ILE A 82 17.46 30.16 0.95
CA ILE A 82 18.81 30.28 1.49
C ILE A 82 19.74 29.70 0.42
N GLU A 83 20.33 30.59 -0.38
CA GLU A 83 21.45 30.30 -1.27
C GLU A 83 22.64 29.89 -0.41
N ASP A 84 22.65 28.63 0.03
CA ASP A 84 23.80 27.80 0.37
C ASP A 84 23.34 26.66 1.27
N LEU A 85 22.84 25.57 0.67
CA LEU A 85 22.98 24.17 1.11
C LEU A 85 22.10 23.31 0.19
N SER A 86 22.74 22.47 -0.63
CA SER A 86 22.12 21.47 -1.50
C SER A 86 21.46 20.30 -0.76
N TYR A 87 20.97 20.53 0.46
CA TYR A 87 20.14 19.58 1.19
C TYR A 87 18.69 20.03 1.00
N ALA A 88 17.93 19.25 0.23
CA ALA A 88 16.48 19.40 0.19
C ALA A 88 15.98 19.57 1.64
N SER A 89 15.25 20.65 1.92
CA SER A 89 14.73 20.88 3.27
C SER A 89 13.76 19.75 3.59
N VAL A 90 14.19 18.79 4.40
CA VAL A 90 13.35 17.64 4.76
C VAL A 90 12.24 18.12 5.68
N ASP A 91 10.98 17.86 5.29
CA ASP A 91 9.83 18.19 6.12
C ASP A 91 9.66 17.17 7.25
N TYR A 92 9.87 17.64 8.49
CA TYR A 92 9.69 16.85 9.72
C TYR A 92 8.36 17.12 10.42
N SER A 93 7.47 17.93 9.83
CA SER A 93 6.20 18.33 10.44
C SER A 93 5.18 17.19 10.46
N GLU A 94 5.28 16.26 9.51
CA GLU A 94 4.36 15.15 9.40
C GLU A 94 4.63 14.10 10.48
N LYS A 95 3.71 14.05 11.44
CA LYS A 95 3.75 13.16 12.59
C LYS A 95 2.58 12.20 12.60
N ARG A 96 2.85 10.97 13.02
CA ARG A 96 1.87 9.91 13.20
C ARG A 96 2.15 9.13 14.48
N SER A 97 1.09 8.71 15.15
CA SER A 97 1.20 7.90 16.35
C SER A 97 1.30 6.43 15.94
N LEU A 98 2.49 5.85 16.05
CA LEU A 98 2.71 4.43 15.84
C LEU A 98 2.77 3.71 17.20
N PRO A 99 1.98 2.63 17.43
CA PRO A 99 1.98 1.89 18.69
C PRO A 99 3.22 0.97 18.82
N ILE A 100 4.41 1.57 18.78
CA ILE A 100 5.68 0.89 18.95
C ILE A 100 5.97 0.67 20.43
N SER A 101 6.52 -0.49 20.78
CA SER A 101 6.83 -0.86 22.16
C SER A 101 8.08 -1.72 22.24
N VAL A 102 8.71 -1.74 23.41
CA VAL A 102 9.79 -2.64 23.79
C VAL A 102 9.40 -3.33 25.09
N PRO A 103 8.47 -4.30 25.05
CA PRO A 103 7.85 -4.86 26.26
C PRO A 103 8.84 -5.60 27.16
N ASP A 104 9.86 -6.24 26.58
CA ASP A 104 10.79 -7.10 27.31
C ASP A 104 12.21 -7.11 26.71
N TYR A 105 13.10 -7.85 27.37
CA TYR A 105 14.46 -8.12 26.92
C TYR A 105 14.83 -9.57 27.25
N HIS A 106 15.75 -10.15 26.47
CA HIS A 106 16.24 -11.51 26.67
C HIS A 106 17.77 -11.54 26.68
N VAL A 107 18.34 -12.48 27.45
CA VAL A 107 19.77 -12.79 27.36
C VAL A 107 19.95 -13.89 26.33
N ARG A 108 20.71 -13.61 25.27
CA ARG A 108 21.12 -14.62 24.29
C ARG A 108 22.57 -15.03 24.57
N GLU A 109 22.84 -16.31 24.37
CA GLU A 109 24.18 -16.88 24.45
C GLU A 109 24.56 -17.41 23.07
N ARG A 110 25.61 -16.84 22.47
CA ARG A 110 26.11 -17.26 21.15
C ARG A 110 27.63 -17.35 21.20
N LYS A 111 28.19 -18.48 20.74
CA LYS A 111 29.65 -18.70 20.68
C LYS A 111 30.37 -18.36 22.00
N HIS A 112 29.76 -18.67 23.14
CA HIS A 112 30.24 -18.36 24.51
C HIS A 112 30.22 -16.87 24.92
N GLU A 113 29.58 -15.97 24.15
CA GLU A 113 29.28 -14.59 24.54
C GLU A 113 27.81 -14.48 24.96
N ARG A 114 27.57 -13.94 26.17
CA ARG A 114 26.23 -13.58 26.65
C ARG A 114 25.96 -12.11 26.40
N TYR A 115 24.85 -11.80 25.73
CA TYR A 115 24.44 -10.43 25.48
C TYR A 115 22.93 -10.25 25.62
N VAL A 116 22.52 -9.04 25.99
CA VAL A 116 21.11 -8.66 26.11
C VAL A 116 20.58 -8.11 24.79
N VAL A 117 19.42 -8.61 24.38
CA VAL A 117 18.62 -8.08 23.27
C VAL A 117 17.29 -7.55 23.78
N PHE A 118 16.79 -6.49 23.15
CA PHE A 118 15.51 -5.85 23.44
C PHE A 118 14.56 -6.15 22.30
N ASN A 119 13.34 -6.59 22.64
CA ASN A 119 12.37 -7.03 21.65
C ASN A 119 11.45 -5.87 21.26
N VAL A 120 11.52 -5.45 19.99
CA VAL A 120 10.73 -4.35 19.46
C VAL A 120 9.44 -4.90 18.85
N HIS A 121 8.31 -4.30 19.23
CA HIS A 121 6.98 -4.68 18.75
C HIS A 121 6.23 -3.47 18.21
N MET A 122 5.31 -3.70 17.26
CA MET A 122 4.39 -2.69 16.73
C MET A 122 2.96 -3.23 16.75
N ALA A 123 2.03 -2.53 17.42
CA ALA A 123 0.66 -2.99 17.60
C ALA A 123 0.56 -4.43 18.17
N GLY A 124 1.55 -4.79 19.01
CA GLY A 124 1.72 -6.13 19.58
C GLY A 124 2.32 -7.18 18.63
N ARG A 125 2.70 -6.83 17.39
CA ARG A 125 3.42 -7.70 16.45
C ARG A 125 4.91 -7.61 16.72
N HIS A 126 5.60 -8.74 16.87
CA HIS A 126 7.06 -8.73 16.96
C HIS A 126 7.68 -8.23 15.65
N LEU A 127 8.66 -7.31 15.73
CA LEU A 127 9.41 -6.83 14.57
C LEU A 127 10.83 -7.39 14.58
N CYS A 128 11.59 -7.09 15.65
CA CYS A 128 12.98 -7.51 15.76
C CYS A 128 13.47 -7.63 17.21
N SER A 129 14.62 -8.28 17.37
CA SER A 129 15.35 -8.38 18.64
C SER A 129 16.74 -7.77 18.46
N ARG A 130 17.05 -6.67 19.16
CA ARG A 130 18.31 -5.93 18.93
C ARG A 130 19.08 -5.69 20.22
N ARG A 131 20.40 -5.83 20.22
CA ARG A 131 21.25 -5.39 21.33
C ARG A 131 21.45 -3.88 21.27
N TYR A 132 21.70 -3.26 22.43
CA TYR A 132 21.83 -1.81 22.55
C TYR A 132 22.78 -1.15 21.52
N ARG A 133 23.89 -1.81 21.15
CA ARG A 133 24.84 -1.25 20.16
C ARG A 133 24.20 -1.01 18.79
N GLU A 134 23.20 -1.79 18.42
CA GLU A 134 22.49 -1.66 17.14
C GLU A 134 21.55 -0.45 17.16
N PHE A 135 20.88 -0.18 18.29
CA PHE A 135 20.14 1.08 18.49
C PHE A 135 21.06 2.30 18.42
N ALA A 136 22.27 2.19 18.99
CA ALA A 136 23.26 3.27 18.89
C ALA A 136 23.77 3.46 17.46
N ALA A 137 23.92 2.39 16.69
CA ALA A 137 24.28 2.46 15.27
C ALA A 137 23.16 3.13 14.45
N LEU A 138 21.90 2.71 14.66
CA LEU A 138 20.73 3.37 14.06
C LEU A 138 20.71 4.87 14.39
N HIS A 139 20.89 5.25 15.66
CA HIS A 139 20.91 6.66 16.06
C HIS A 139 21.96 7.48 15.30
N MET A 140 23.14 6.92 15.06
CA MET A 140 24.20 7.61 14.31
C MET A 140 23.90 7.68 12.81
N ALA A 141 23.32 6.61 12.23
CA ALA A 141 22.88 6.61 10.85
C ALA A 141 21.81 7.70 10.61
N LEU A 142 20.77 7.72 11.46
CA LEU A 142 19.69 8.72 11.35
C LEU A 142 20.21 10.15 11.55
N LYS A 143 21.15 10.38 12.47
CA LYS A 143 21.77 11.71 12.64
C LYS A 143 22.58 12.18 11.44
N LYS A 144 23.19 11.24 10.71
CA LYS A 144 23.95 11.54 9.49
C LYS A 144 23.02 11.85 8.33
N GLU A 145 21.89 11.16 8.25
CA GLU A 145 20.90 11.29 7.18
C GLU A 145 19.98 12.52 7.36
N PHE A 146 19.42 12.69 8.55
CA PHE A 146 18.43 13.73 8.86
C PHE A 146 19.07 14.91 9.60
N ILE A 147 19.91 15.65 8.88
CA ILE A 147 20.59 16.85 9.40
C ILE A 147 19.54 17.90 9.80
N GLY A 148 19.74 18.54 10.95
CA GLY A 148 18.84 19.57 11.48
C GLY A 148 17.66 19.02 12.29
N PHE A 149 17.39 17.70 12.26
CA PHE A 149 16.40 17.10 13.16
C PHE A 149 16.96 17.00 14.58
N ASN A 150 16.19 17.49 15.57
CA ASN A 150 16.57 17.41 16.97
C ASN A 150 16.19 16.04 17.56
N PHE A 151 17.08 15.06 17.39
CA PHE A 151 16.85 13.70 17.87
C PHE A 151 16.68 13.62 19.40
N PRO A 152 15.74 12.79 19.89
CA PRO A 152 15.63 12.50 21.33
C PRO A 152 16.92 11.86 21.86
N LYS A 153 17.19 12.06 23.15
CA LYS A 153 18.37 11.48 23.79
C LYS A 153 18.25 9.96 23.84
N LEU A 154 19.18 9.26 23.21
CA LEU A 154 19.33 7.81 23.36
C LEU A 154 19.87 7.48 24.76
N PRO A 155 19.40 6.41 25.44
CA PRO A 155 20.00 5.94 26.69
C PRO A 155 21.51 5.77 26.56
N GLY A 156 22.29 6.18 27.56
CA GLY A 156 23.75 6.14 27.50
C GLY A 156 24.36 4.73 27.61
N LYS A 157 25.59 4.59 27.12
CA LYS A 157 26.44 3.44 27.39
C LYS A 157 26.89 3.49 28.87
N TRP A 158 26.93 2.32 29.50
CA TRP A 158 27.46 2.16 30.85
C TRP A 158 28.66 1.20 30.78
N PRO A 159 29.78 1.48 31.46
CA PRO A 159 31.01 0.69 31.32
C PRO A 159 30.96 -0.65 32.06
N PHE A 160 30.00 -0.85 32.95
CA PHE A 160 29.84 -2.09 33.72
C PHE A 160 28.61 -2.89 33.28
N GLN A 161 28.53 -4.14 33.71
CA GLN A 161 27.33 -4.94 33.55
C GLN A 161 26.16 -4.24 34.27
N LEU A 162 25.03 -4.15 33.58
CA LEU A 162 23.84 -3.51 34.12
C LEU A 162 23.13 -4.42 35.11
N SER A 163 22.61 -3.85 36.19
CA SER A 163 21.62 -4.52 37.04
C SER A 163 20.28 -4.65 36.30
N GLU A 164 19.38 -5.52 36.79
CA GLU A 164 18.04 -5.69 36.22
C GLU A 164 17.25 -4.36 36.19
N GLN A 165 17.35 -3.56 37.25
CA GLN A 165 16.73 -2.23 37.32
C GLN A 165 17.27 -1.28 36.24
N GLN A 166 18.58 -1.33 35.97
CA GLN A 166 19.20 -0.52 34.91
C GLN A 166 18.85 -1.03 33.51
N LEU A 167 18.68 -2.35 33.34
CA LEU A 167 18.24 -2.96 32.08
C LEU A 167 16.82 -2.55 31.75
N ASP A 168 15.91 -2.61 32.72
CA ASP A 168 14.52 -2.17 32.55
C ASP A 168 14.44 -0.64 32.35
N GLY A 169 15.28 0.14 33.03
CA GLY A 169 15.46 1.56 32.74
C GLY A 169 15.90 1.84 31.29
N ARG A 170 16.87 1.06 30.78
CA ARG A 170 17.31 1.14 29.39
C ARG A 170 16.21 0.72 28.42
N ARG A 171 15.47 -0.36 28.69
CA ARG A 171 14.34 -0.84 27.90
C ARG A 171 13.31 0.27 27.68
N ARG A 172 12.81 0.89 28.76
CA ARG A 172 11.88 2.04 28.68
C ARG A 172 12.47 3.21 27.90
N GLY A 173 13.76 3.50 28.10
CA GLY A 173 14.42 4.59 27.38
C GLY A 173 14.55 4.33 25.87
N LEU A 174 14.74 3.07 25.46
CA LEU A 174 14.77 2.67 24.06
C LEU A 174 13.36 2.73 23.42
N GLU A 175 12.33 2.33 24.16
CA GLU A 175 10.93 2.48 23.75
C GLU A 175 10.59 3.95 23.48
N GLN A 176 10.81 4.83 24.45
CA GLN A 176 10.56 6.27 24.30
C GLN A 176 11.38 6.93 23.18
N TYR A 177 12.58 6.40 22.92
CA TYR A 177 13.41 6.86 21.81
C TYR A 177 12.77 6.49 20.47
N LEU A 178 12.41 5.21 20.29
CA LEU A 178 11.77 4.73 19.06
C LEU A 178 10.41 5.38 18.83
N GLU A 179 9.57 5.52 19.85
CA GLU A 179 8.27 6.23 19.76
C GLU A 179 8.45 7.64 19.16
N LYS A 180 9.43 8.40 19.64
CA LYS A 180 9.67 9.78 19.17
C LYS A 180 10.29 9.86 17.80
N VAL A 181 11.18 8.91 17.46
CA VAL A 181 11.86 8.85 16.16
C VAL A 181 10.89 8.39 15.08
N CYS A 182 10.19 7.28 15.31
CA CYS A 182 9.24 6.70 14.36
C CYS A 182 7.92 7.49 14.29
N ALA A 183 7.69 8.44 15.21
CA ALA A 183 6.56 9.37 15.08
C ALA A 183 6.69 10.29 13.85
N VAL A 184 7.90 10.57 13.36
CA VAL A 184 8.12 11.42 12.19
C VAL A 184 8.12 10.55 10.94
N ARG A 185 7.20 10.81 10.01
CA ARG A 185 6.95 9.94 8.85
C ARG A 185 8.22 9.63 8.05
N VAL A 186 8.93 10.67 7.60
CA VAL A 186 10.11 10.54 6.74
C VAL A 186 11.25 9.76 7.41
N ILE A 187 11.36 9.84 8.74
CA ILE A 187 12.38 9.09 9.49
C ILE A 187 11.96 7.63 9.64
N ALA A 188 10.69 7.38 9.95
CA ALA A 188 10.14 6.03 10.05
C ALA A 188 10.24 5.27 8.71
N GLU A 189 10.00 5.95 7.60
CA GLU A 189 10.07 5.35 6.25
C GLU A 189 11.50 5.25 5.70
N SER A 190 12.51 5.68 6.46
CA SER A 190 13.91 5.60 6.03
C SER A 190 14.42 4.16 5.93
N ASP A 191 15.32 3.94 4.97
CA ASP A 191 16.03 2.68 4.79
C ASP A 191 16.78 2.27 6.06
N ALA A 192 17.33 3.24 6.81
CA ALA A 192 18.01 2.98 8.07
C ALA A 192 17.09 2.34 9.13
N VAL A 193 15.84 2.79 9.24
CA VAL A 193 14.87 2.18 10.15
C VAL A 193 14.42 0.81 9.62
N GLN A 194 14.16 0.69 8.31
CA GLN A 194 13.79 -0.60 7.70
C GLN A 194 14.88 -1.66 7.89
N GLU A 195 16.16 -1.31 7.68
CA GLU A 195 17.28 -2.21 7.93
C GLU A 195 17.40 -2.58 9.42
N PHE A 196 17.19 -1.63 10.33
CA PHE A 196 17.19 -1.90 11.75
C PHE A 196 16.08 -2.88 12.17
N LEU A 197 14.90 -2.79 11.58
CA LEU A 197 13.78 -3.70 11.85
C LEU A 197 13.93 -5.05 11.14
N THR A 198 14.61 -5.08 10.00
CA THR A 198 14.83 -6.31 9.23
C THR A 198 15.92 -7.15 9.89
N ASP A 199 15.51 -8.24 10.53
CA ASP A 199 16.46 -9.19 11.11
C ASP A 199 17.08 -10.02 9.99
N ARG A 200 18.41 -10.06 9.94
CA ARG A 200 19.10 -10.94 9.00
C ARG A 200 19.03 -12.34 9.60
N LEU A 201 18.18 -13.20 9.05
CA LEU A 201 18.13 -14.61 9.41
C LEU A 201 19.57 -15.15 9.41
N GLU A 202 19.97 -15.82 10.49
CA GLU A 202 21.35 -16.29 10.62
C GLU A 202 21.61 -17.35 9.53
N GLU A 203 22.73 -17.24 8.82
CA GLU A 203 23.11 -18.01 7.61
C GLU A 203 23.21 -19.55 7.81
N ASP A 204 22.83 -20.08 8.97
CA ASP A 204 23.01 -21.49 9.38
C ASP A 204 21.73 -22.34 9.31
N GLY A 205 20.68 -21.90 8.59
CA GLY A 205 19.42 -22.65 8.47
C GLY A 205 18.55 -22.66 9.74
N ASP A 206 18.85 -21.78 10.69
CA ASP A 206 18.03 -21.54 11.89
C ASP A 206 16.67 -20.94 11.49
N GLN A 207 15.59 -21.57 11.95
CA GLN A 207 14.22 -21.10 11.72
C GLN A 207 13.89 -19.86 12.57
N GLY A 208 14.80 -19.47 13.46
CA GLY A 208 14.66 -18.33 14.36
C GLY A 208 13.69 -18.60 15.50
N PRO A 209 13.49 -17.62 16.40
CA PRO A 209 12.57 -17.78 17.52
C PRO A 209 11.12 -17.92 17.04
N ALA A 210 10.28 -18.52 17.88
CA ALA A 210 8.85 -18.51 17.66
C ALA A 210 8.28 -17.09 17.81
N VAL A 211 7.35 -16.72 16.93
CA VAL A 211 6.71 -15.41 16.84
C VAL A 211 5.20 -15.57 16.68
N ASP A 212 4.46 -14.62 17.24
CA ASP A 212 3.01 -14.57 17.12
C ASP A 212 2.60 -13.75 15.89
N LEU A 213 1.90 -14.40 14.96
CA LEU A 213 1.31 -13.77 13.78
C LEU A 213 -0.20 -13.69 13.95
N LYS A 214 -0.76 -12.49 13.79
CA LYS A 214 -2.20 -12.24 13.73
C LYS A 214 -2.70 -12.42 12.30
N VAL A 215 -3.79 -13.14 12.08
CA VAL A 215 -4.35 -13.36 10.75
C VAL A 215 -5.83 -13.01 10.78
N LEU A 216 -6.26 -12.14 9.87
CA LEU A 216 -7.66 -11.75 9.71
C LEU A 216 -8.44 -12.86 9.00
N LEU A 217 -9.45 -13.41 9.64
CA LEU A 217 -10.35 -14.39 9.06
C LEU A 217 -11.46 -13.72 8.22
N PRO A 218 -12.14 -14.45 7.33
CA PRO A 218 -13.20 -13.89 6.49
C PRO A 218 -14.40 -13.36 7.29
N ASP A 219 -14.68 -13.94 8.46
CA ASP A 219 -15.72 -13.48 9.40
C ASP A 219 -15.30 -12.28 10.26
N ARG A 220 -14.15 -11.67 9.95
CA ARG A 220 -13.54 -10.50 10.62
C ARG A 220 -12.94 -10.79 11.99
N GLU A 221 -12.93 -12.05 12.44
CA GLU A 221 -12.14 -12.41 13.60
C GLU A 221 -10.64 -12.33 13.30
N VAL A 222 -9.85 -12.04 14.33
CA VAL A 222 -8.39 -12.07 14.22
C VAL A 222 -7.88 -13.20 15.09
N VAL A 223 -7.25 -14.19 14.46
CA VAL A 223 -6.60 -15.30 15.17
C VAL A 223 -5.11 -15.06 15.29
N THR A 224 -4.52 -15.51 16.38
CA THR A 224 -3.07 -15.51 16.56
C THR A 224 -2.55 -16.94 16.42
N VAL A 225 -1.52 -17.12 15.60
CA VAL A 225 -0.77 -18.38 15.47
C VAL A 225 0.69 -18.14 15.84
N THR A 226 1.27 -19.05 16.59
CA THR A 226 2.67 -19.01 16.97
C THR A 226 3.46 -19.93 16.02
N VAL A 227 4.37 -19.34 15.23
CA VAL A 227 5.17 -20.05 14.22
C VAL A 227 6.63 -19.68 14.34
N ALA A 228 7.52 -20.44 13.72
CA ALA A 228 8.92 -20.01 13.62
C ALA A 228 9.03 -18.71 12.79
N LYS A 229 9.98 -17.84 13.13
CA LYS A 229 10.19 -16.57 12.43
C LYS A 229 10.42 -16.74 10.92
N ALA A 230 11.13 -17.79 10.53
CA ALA A 230 11.40 -18.11 9.11
C ALA A 230 10.31 -18.96 8.45
N ALA A 231 9.20 -19.26 9.15
CA ALA A 231 8.08 -19.99 8.57
C ALA A 231 7.60 -19.34 7.28
N ASN A 232 7.32 -20.17 6.28
CA ASN A 232 6.82 -19.70 4.99
C ASN A 232 5.29 -19.59 5.02
N ALA A 233 4.69 -19.10 3.93
CA ALA A 233 3.25 -18.88 3.83
C ALA A 233 2.46 -20.18 4.01
N ARG A 234 2.99 -21.32 3.56
CA ARG A 234 2.36 -22.63 3.72
C ARG A 234 2.31 -23.05 5.20
N ASP A 235 3.43 -22.94 5.91
CA ASP A 235 3.52 -23.29 7.33
C ASP A 235 2.55 -22.44 8.18
N VAL A 236 2.47 -21.15 7.88
CA VAL A 236 1.54 -20.23 8.56
C VAL A 236 0.09 -20.58 8.24
N TYR A 237 -0.22 -20.90 6.98
CA TYR A 237 -1.57 -21.32 6.59
C TYR A 237 -2.00 -22.62 7.28
N ASP A 238 -1.12 -23.60 7.35
CA ASP A 238 -1.37 -24.88 8.04
C ASP A 238 -1.59 -24.65 9.54
N ALA A 239 -0.82 -23.77 10.18
CA ALA A 239 -1.03 -23.37 11.57
C ALA A 239 -2.39 -22.69 11.79
N VAL A 240 -2.84 -21.84 10.86
CA VAL A 240 -4.17 -21.20 10.92
C VAL A 240 -5.27 -22.26 10.77
N CYS A 241 -5.16 -23.18 9.81
CA CYS A 241 -6.12 -24.27 9.62
C CYS A 241 -6.27 -25.11 10.88
N CYS A 242 -5.15 -25.52 11.49
CA CYS A 242 -5.15 -26.22 12.78
C CYS A 242 -5.82 -25.41 13.89
N ARG A 243 -5.53 -24.10 13.98
CA ARG A 243 -6.05 -23.21 15.02
C ARG A 243 -7.56 -23.01 14.95
N VAL A 244 -8.14 -22.98 13.74
CA VAL A 244 -9.57 -22.78 13.52
C VAL A 244 -10.35 -24.08 13.33
N GLY A 245 -9.66 -25.23 13.28
CA GLY A 245 -10.29 -26.53 13.05
C GLY A 245 -10.79 -26.72 11.63
N LEU A 246 -10.12 -26.13 10.63
CA LEU A 246 -10.47 -26.29 9.23
C LEU A 246 -10.04 -27.69 8.76
N ASP A 247 -10.98 -28.48 8.26
CA ASP A 247 -10.67 -29.80 7.72
C ASP A 247 -9.87 -29.70 6.41
N THR A 248 -9.15 -30.77 6.06
CA THR A 248 -8.26 -30.80 4.89
C THR A 248 -9.00 -30.60 3.56
N ASP A 249 -10.26 -31.02 3.48
CA ASP A 249 -11.05 -30.83 2.27
C ASP A 249 -11.50 -29.39 2.10
N THR A 250 -11.91 -28.73 3.17
CA THR A 250 -12.26 -27.31 3.16
C THR A 250 -11.02 -26.43 2.94
N ALA A 251 -9.89 -26.79 3.54
CA ALA A 251 -8.67 -25.99 3.50
C ALA A 251 -8.14 -25.74 2.07
N LYS A 252 -8.51 -26.55 1.08
CA LYS A 252 -8.12 -26.32 -0.32
C LYS A 252 -8.84 -25.13 -0.98
N TYR A 253 -9.90 -24.61 -0.36
CA TYR A 253 -10.73 -23.52 -0.90
C TYR A 253 -10.40 -22.14 -0.33
N PHE A 254 -9.38 -22.05 0.52
CA PHE A 254 -8.90 -20.81 1.12
C PHE A 254 -7.38 -20.79 1.08
N TYR A 255 -6.79 -19.62 1.27
CA TYR A 255 -5.34 -19.50 1.40
C TYR A 255 -4.95 -18.24 2.18
N LEU A 256 -3.66 -18.06 2.40
CA LEU A 256 -3.07 -16.88 3.04
C LEU A 256 -2.80 -15.76 2.02
N PHE A 257 -3.25 -14.56 2.35
CA PHE A 257 -3.15 -13.36 1.53
C PHE A 257 -2.47 -12.24 2.30
N GLU A 258 -1.73 -11.39 1.59
CA GLU A 258 -1.29 -10.10 2.09
C GLU A 258 -2.34 -9.03 1.76
N ILE A 259 -2.75 -8.28 2.78
CA ILE A 259 -3.51 -7.05 2.65
C ILE A 259 -2.50 -5.95 2.30
N VAL A 260 -2.54 -5.51 1.05
CA VAL A 260 -1.71 -4.41 0.55
C VAL A 260 -2.45 -3.08 0.65
N GLU A 261 -1.79 -2.00 0.23
CA GLU A 261 -2.42 -0.68 0.16
C GLU A 261 -3.66 -0.67 -0.76
N TYR A 262 -4.53 0.33 -0.57
CA TYR A 262 -5.75 0.53 -1.37
C TYR A 262 -6.82 -0.58 -1.27
N ASN A 263 -6.83 -1.34 -0.16
CA ASN A 263 -7.80 -2.43 0.08
C ASN A 263 -7.76 -3.50 -1.02
N PHE A 264 -6.57 -3.87 -1.48
CA PHE A 264 -6.39 -5.06 -2.29
C PHE A 264 -5.73 -6.15 -1.45
N GLU A 265 -6.04 -7.41 -1.76
CA GLU A 265 -5.41 -8.55 -1.12
C GLU A 265 -4.82 -9.46 -2.20
N ARG A 266 -3.51 -9.68 -2.13
CA ARG A 266 -2.81 -10.60 -3.04
C ARG A 266 -2.57 -11.94 -2.37
N LYS A 267 -2.73 -13.03 -3.11
CA LYS A 267 -2.33 -14.36 -2.64
C LYS A 267 -0.83 -14.40 -2.41
N LEU A 268 -0.40 -14.96 -1.29
CA LEU A 268 1.02 -15.21 -1.05
C LEU A 268 1.51 -16.43 -1.83
N GLN A 269 2.75 -16.38 -2.28
CA GLN A 269 3.45 -17.55 -2.79
C GLN A 269 3.85 -18.47 -1.64
N PRO A 270 3.87 -19.80 -1.84
CA PRO A 270 4.20 -20.75 -0.78
C PRO A 270 5.55 -20.51 -0.10
N HIS A 271 6.52 -19.93 -0.82
CA HIS A 271 7.87 -19.66 -0.34
C HIS A 271 8.04 -18.28 0.33
N GLU A 272 7.03 -17.39 0.26
CA GLU A 272 7.11 -16.09 0.92
C GLU A 272 7.06 -16.25 2.44
N HIS A 273 7.70 -15.32 3.17
CA HIS A 273 7.81 -15.37 4.64
C HIS A 273 6.88 -14.33 5.29
N PRO A 274 5.74 -14.72 5.90
CA PRO A 274 4.75 -13.77 6.40
C PRO A 274 5.26 -12.82 7.50
N HIS A 275 6.24 -13.25 8.30
CA HIS A 275 6.87 -12.36 9.29
C HIS A 275 7.66 -11.22 8.64
N THR A 276 8.26 -11.43 7.47
CA THR A 276 8.95 -10.35 6.72
C THR A 276 7.96 -9.28 6.27
N LEU A 277 6.77 -9.68 5.83
CA LEU A 277 5.70 -8.76 5.45
C LEU A 277 5.25 -7.89 6.62
N TYR A 278 5.24 -8.43 7.85
CA TYR A 278 4.97 -7.65 9.06
C TYR A 278 5.99 -6.53 9.30
N ILE A 279 7.27 -6.82 9.02
CA ILE A 279 8.34 -5.85 9.16
C ILE A 279 8.23 -4.79 8.07
N GLN A 280 8.01 -5.18 6.82
CA GLN A 280 7.87 -4.25 5.71
C GLN A 280 6.67 -3.31 5.90
N ASN A 281 5.54 -3.85 6.38
CA ASN A 281 4.31 -3.11 6.68
C ASN A 281 4.22 -2.63 8.15
N TYR A 282 5.37 -2.34 8.80
CA TYR A 282 5.34 -1.96 10.21
C TYR A 282 4.75 -0.56 10.46
N SER A 283 4.80 0.34 9.48
CA SER A 283 4.28 1.70 9.60
C SER A 283 2.74 1.79 9.53
N THR A 284 2.06 0.70 9.17
CA THR A 284 0.60 0.64 9.10
C THR A 284 -0.01 0.46 10.49
N ALA A 285 -1.06 1.22 10.79
CA ALA A 285 -1.80 1.14 12.07
C ALA A 285 -2.62 -0.15 12.23
N SER A 286 -2.73 -0.97 11.18
CA SER A 286 -3.47 -2.22 11.18
C SER A 286 -2.83 -3.26 12.09
N ALA A 287 -3.69 -4.04 12.78
CA ALA A 287 -3.25 -5.11 13.66
C ALA A 287 -2.59 -6.28 12.92
N THR A 288 -2.81 -6.40 11.60
CA THR A 288 -2.20 -7.38 10.72
C THR A 288 -2.26 -6.88 9.27
N CYS A 289 -1.33 -7.36 8.43
CA CYS A 289 -1.41 -7.31 6.98
C CYS A 289 -1.67 -8.71 6.36
N LEU A 290 -2.04 -9.70 7.16
CA LEU A 290 -2.30 -11.08 6.72
C LEU A 290 -3.79 -11.39 6.86
N ALA A 291 -4.37 -12.01 5.83
CA ALA A 291 -5.76 -12.44 5.82
C ALA A 291 -5.92 -13.84 5.24
N ILE A 292 -6.96 -14.53 5.66
CA ILE A 292 -7.51 -15.67 4.93
C ILE A 292 -8.56 -15.13 3.95
N ARG A 293 -8.46 -15.57 2.69
CA ARG A 293 -9.43 -15.28 1.64
C ARG A 293 -9.75 -16.54 0.87
N ARG A 294 -10.90 -16.53 0.20
CA ARG A 294 -11.33 -17.58 -0.74
C ARG A 294 -10.27 -17.79 -1.81
N TRP A 295 -9.91 -19.05 -2.01
CA TRP A 295 -9.11 -19.57 -3.10
C TRP A 295 -9.89 -20.67 -3.84
N LEU A 296 -11.07 -20.27 -4.33
CA LEU A 296 -12.03 -21.12 -5.02
C LEU A 296 -12.84 -20.23 -5.97
N PHE A 297 -12.84 -20.51 -7.27
CA PHE A 297 -13.62 -19.74 -8.24
C PHE A 297 -14.98 -20.39 -8.52
N THR A 298 -15.05 -21.71 -8.51
CA THR A 298 -16.23 -22.51 -8.83
C THR A 298 -17.07 -22.77 -7.59
N LEU A 299 -18.06 -21.89 -7.36
CA LEU A 299 -18.85 -21.82 -6.13
C LEU A 299 -20.08 -22.77 -6.09
N SER A 300 -20.21 -23.67 -7.06
CA SER A 300 -21.28 -24.67 -7.16
C SER A 300 -21.05 -25.92 -6.30
N ARG A 301 -19.87 -26.04 -5.68
CA ARG A 301 -19.47 -27.22 -4.91
C ARG A 301 -20.20 -27.31 -3.56
N PRO A 302 -20.38 -28.52 -3.01
CA PRO A 302 -20.83 -28.66 -1.62
C PRO A 302 -19.77 -28.07 -0.69
N LEU A 303 -20.20 -27.11 0.12
CA LEU A 303 -19.34 -26.37 1.06
C LEU A 303 -19.77 -26.67 2.48
N SER A 304 -18.81 -26.76 3.40
CA SER A 304 -19.11 -26.86 4.83
C SER A 304 -19.80 -25.60 5.36
N GLU A 305 -20.52 -25.69 6.47
CA GLU A 305 -21.20 -24.55 7.09
C GLU A 305 -20.24 -23.40 7.43
N GLN A 306 -19.02 -23.73 7.85
CA GLN A 306 -17.96 -22.76 8.11
C GLN A 306 -17.54 -22.04 6.82
N SER A 307 -17.30 -22.80 5.73
CA SER A 307 -16.94 -22.25 4.43
C SER A 307 -18.01 -21.30 3.89
N LEU A 308 -19.28 -21.70 4.00
CA LEU A 308 -20.41 -20.87 3.58
C LEU A 308 -20.47 -19.57 4.37
N THR A 309 -20.19 -19.62 5.67
CA THR A 309 -20.14 -18.44 6.54
C THR A 309 -19.01 -17.50 6.13
N TRP A 310 -17.82 -18.04 5.82
CA TRP A 310 -16.69 -17.26 5.32
C TRP A 310 -16.95 -16.64 3.94
N ILE A 311 -17.50 -17.41 3.01
CA ILE A 311 -17.85 -16.92 1.66
C ILE A 311 -18.97 -15.89 1.74
N PHE A 312 -19.91 -16.02 2.67
CA PHE A 312 -20.92 -15.00 2.94
C PHE A 312 -20.29 -13.68 3.35
N TRP A 313 -19.41 -13.68 4.35
CA TRP A 313 -18.77 -12.44 4.80
C TRP A 313 -17.86 -11.83 3.75
N GLN A 314 -17.18 -12.66 2.95
CA GLN A 314 -16.41 -12.18 1.81
C GLN A 314 -17.32 -11.55 0.73
N ALA A 315 -18.44 -12.16 0.38
CA ALA A 315 -19.40 -11.58 -0.57
C ALA A 315 -19.99 -10.26 -0.06
N VAL A 316 -20.25 -10.16 1.26
CA VAL A 316 -20.66 -8.91 1.90
C VAL A 316 -19.62 -7.81 1.70
N ASP A 317 -18.33 -8.14 1.88
CA ASP A 317 -17.23 -7.21 1.67
C ASP A 317 -17.09 -6.80 0.19
N GLU A 318 -17.15 -7.76 -0.73
CA GLU A 318 -17.07 -7.54 -2.19
C GLU A 318 -18.24 -6.67 -2.71
N VAL A 319 -19.45 -6.82 -2.15
CA VAL A 319 -20.58 -5.89 -2.43
C VAL A 319 -20.29 -4.49 -1.89
N ASN A 320 -19.74 -4.37 -0.67
CA ASN A 320 -19.43 -3.06 -0.08
C ASN A 320 -18.33 -2.32 -0.84
N ARG A 321 -17.37 -3.06 -1.42
CA ARG A 321 -16.30 -2.53 -2.28
C ARG A 321 -16.76 -2.25 -3.72
N GLY A 322 -17.98 -2.65 -4.09
CA GLY A 322 -18.52 -2.48 -5.43
C GLY A 322 -17.98 -3.47 -6.47
N HIS A 323 -17.24 -4.49 -6.04
CA HIS A 323 -16.77 -5.57 -6.92
C HIS A 323 -17.96 -6.40 -7.42
N ILE A 324 -18.97 -6.59 -6.55
CA ILE A 324 -20.26 -7.17 -6.93
C ILE A 324 -21.26 -6.04 -7.17
N SER A 325 -21.79 -5.99 -8.39
CA SER A 325 -22.72 -4.96 -8.82
C SER A 325 -24.15 -5.26 -8.34
N ALA A 326 -24.52 -4.68 -7.20
CA ALA A 326 -25.80 -4.93 -6.55
C ALA A 326 -27.00 -4.17 -7.16
N GLY A 327 -26.76 -3.00 -7.78
CA GLY A 327 -27.83 -2.19 -8.38
C GLY A 327 -29.02 -1.98 -7.42
N GLU A 328 -30.24 -2.19 -7.92
CA GLU A 328 -31.48 -2.06 -7.14
C GLU A 328 -31.61 -3.10 -6.00
N ARG A 329 -30.85 -4.20 -6.07
CA ARG A 329 -30.88 -5.27 -5.06
C ARG A 329 -30.02 -4.95 -3.83
N LEU A 330 -29.30 -3.82 -3.81
CA LEU A 330 -28.43 -3.43 -2.69
C LEU A 330 -29.19 -3.36 -1.36
N TYR A 331 -30.40 -2.79 -1.35
CA TYR A 331 -31.20 -2.70 -0.13
C TYR A 331 -31.57 -4.09 0.44
N GLN A 332 -31.92 -5.03 -0.44
CA GLN A 332 -32.26 -6.40 -0.05
C GLN A 332 -31.03 -7.11 0.54
N LEU A 333 -29.87 -6.98 -0.12
CA LEU A 333 -28.60 -7.50 0.38
C LEU A 333 -28.26 -6.91 1.75
N LYS A 334 -28.44 -5.60 1.95
CA LYS A 334 -28.20 -4.93 3.25
C LYS A 334 -29.09 -5.48 4.36
N ALA A 335 -30.36 -5.75 4.09
CA ALA A 335 -31.27 -6.39 5.05
C ALA A 335 -30.89 -7.85 5.37
N LEU A 336 -30.15 -8.49 4.47
CA LEU A 336 -29.67 -9.88 4.57
C LEU A 336 -28.27 -10.00 5.21
N GLN A 337 -27.62 -8.91 5.64
CA GLN A 337 -26.26 -8.93 6.22
C GLN A 337 -26.22 -9.47 7.66
N ASP A 338 -26.74 -10.68 7.85
CA ASP A 338 -26.68 -11.45 9.09
C ASP A 338 -26.29 -12.90 8.77
N ALA A 339 -25.40 -13.49 9.57
CA ALA A 339 -24.87 -14.84 9.32
C ALA A 339 -25.97 -15.92 9.34
N SER A 340 -27.07 -15.72 10.09
CA SER A 340 -28.23 -16.64 10.07
C SER A 340 -28.96 -16.65 8.72
N ARG A 341 -28.85 -15.55 7.96
CA ARG A 341 -29.48 -15.35 6.64
C ARG A 341 -28.52 -15.59 5.47
N LYS A 342 -27.34 -16.14 5.74
CA LYS A 342 -26.27 -16.36 4.73
C LYS A 342 -26.75 -17.10 3.49
N HIS A 343 -27.65 -18.08 3.62
CA HIS A 343 -28.17 -18.85 2.50
C HIS A 343 -29.00 -17.99 1.54
N GLU A 344 -29.88 -17.14 2.07
CA GLU A 344 -30.67 -16.19 1.28
C GLU A 344 -29.77 -15.12 0.64
N TYR A 345 -28.80 -14.60 1.40
CA TYR A 345 -27.82 -13.64 0.90
C TYR A 345 -27.03 -14.20 -0.27
N LEU A 346 -26.42 -15.38 -0.10
CA LEU A 346 -25.59 -16.03 -1.11
C LEU A 346 -26.40 -16.43 -2.34
N LYS A 347 -27.66 -16.87 -2.16
CA LYS A 347 -28.57 -17.13 -3.28
C LYS A 347 -28.76 -15.87 -4.13
N LEU A 348 -29.01 -14.73 -3.50
CA LEU A 348 -29.19 -13.46 -4.19
C LEU A 348 -27.88 -12.97 -4.83
N ALA A 349 -26.77 -13.05 -4.11
CA ALA A 349 -25.46 -12.57 -4.55
C ALA A 349 -24.94 -13.33 -5.77
N ARG A 350 -25.18 -14.64 -5.86
CA ARG A 350 -24.80 -15.49 -7.00
C ARG A 350 -25.40 -15.06 -8.35
N GLU A 351 -26.52 -14.34 -8.32
CA GLU A 351 -27.18 -13.84 -9.53
C GLU A 351 -26.60 -12.49 -10.01
N LEU A 352 -25.70 -11.87 -9.24
CA LEU A 352 -25.17 -10.54 -9.51
C LEU A 352 -23.87 -10.60 -10.31
N ASN A 353 -23.68 -9.62 -11.18
CA ASN A 353 -22.43 -9.48 -11.93
C ASN A 353 -21.26 -9.18 -10.98
N GLY A 354 -20.14 -9.86 -11.22
CA GLY A 354 -18.93 -9.76 -10.40
C GLY A 354 -18.88 -10.73 -9.22
N TYR A 355 -19.97 -11.46 -8.91
CA TYR A 355 -19.94 -12.45 -7.84
C TYR A 355 -18.94 -13.58 -8.16
N GLY A 356 -17.98 -13.76 -7.27
CA GLY A 356 -16.92 -14.76 -7.44
C GLY A 356 -15.71 -14.25 -8.21
N ASP A 357 -15.74 -13.04 -8.77
CA ASP A 357 -14.62 -12.44 -9.51
C ASP A 357 -13.55 -11.92 -8.51
N VAL A 358 -12.27 -12.14 -8.84
CA VAL A 358 -11.15 -11.44 -8.21
C VAL A 358 -10.85 -10.19 -9.03
N VAL A 359 -11.04 -9.02 -8.43
CA VAL A 359 -10.86 -7.71 -9.08
C VAL A 359 -9.51 -7.13 -8.69
N PHE A 360 -8.66 -6.86 -9.68
CA PHE A 360 -7.32 -6.32 -9.52
C PHE A 360 -7.32 -4.79 -9.55
N PRO A 361 -6.33 -4.11 -8.96
CA PRO A 361 -6.15 -2.67 -9.12
C PRO A 361 -5.99 -2.27 -10.59
N HIS A 362 -6.37 -1.03 -10.90
CA HIS A 362 -6.20 -0.50 -12.25
C HIS A 362 -4.72 -0.56 -12.68
N CYS A 363 -4.50 -0.84 -13.96
CA CYS A 363 -3.16 -1.01 -14.51
C CYS A 363 -3.13 -0.68 -16.01
N ALA A 364 -1.94 -0.45 -16.55
CA ALA A 364 -1.77 -0.23 -17.98
C ALA A 364 -1.94 -1.54 -18.76
N CYS A 365 -2.37 -1.44 -20.02
CA CYS A 365 -2.65 -2.57 -20.89
C CYS A 365 -2.38 -2.21 -22.36
N ASP A 366 -1.72 -3.10 -23.09
CA ASP A 366 -1.36 -2.89 -24.50
C ASP A 366 -2.51 -3.12 -25.49
N SER A 367 -3.74 -3.25 -24.99
CA SER A 367 -4.93 -3.32 -25.82
C SER A 367 -5.04 -2.11 -26.77
N ARG A 368 -4.55 -0.94 -26.31
CA ARG A 368 -4.41 0.35 -27.01
C ARG A 368 -3.11 1.03 -26.57
N LYS A 369 -2.67 2.07 -27.30
CA LYS A 369 -1.40 2.77 -27.07
C LYS A 369 -1.26 3.36 -25.64
N GLU A 370 -2.37 3.78 -25.04
CA GLU A 370 -2.47 4.33 -23.68
C GLU A 370 -3.67 3.69 -22.95
N GLY A 371 -3.82 2.37 -23.09
CA GLY A 371 -4.95 1.66 -22.48
C GLY A 371 -4.72 1.45 -20.99
N HIS A 372 -5.72 1.78 -20.17
CA HIS A 372 -5.77 1.36 -18.77
C HIS A 372 -7.00 0.47 -18.54
N VAL A 373 -6.84 -0.52 -17.68
CA VAL A 373 -7.87 -1.50 -17.37
C VAL A 373 -7.89 -1.88 -15.89
N VAL A 374 -9.07 -2.25 -15.42
CA VAL A 374 -9.28 -3.04 -14.20
C VAL A 374 -9.57 -4.48 -14.65
N ALA A 375 -8.68 -5.40 -14.27
CA ALA A 375 -8.82 -6.81 -14.60
C ALA A 375 -9.71 -7.51 -13.56
N ALA A 376 -10.68 -8.29 -14.02
CA ALA A 376 -11.54 -9.11 -13.17
C ALA A 376 -11.52 -10.56 -13.65
N VAL A 377 -11.13 -11.48 -12.76
CA VAL A 377 -10.97 -12.90 -13.07
C VAL A 377 -12.06 -13.70 -12.38
N GLY A 378 -12.94 -14.33 -13.15
CA GLY A 378 -14.06 -15.13 -12.62
C GLY A 378 -14.16 -16.49 -13.28
N ALA A 379 -14.88 -17.42 -12.64
CA ALA A 379 -15.09 -18.76 -13.19
C ALA A 379 -15.76 -18.75 -14.57
N ALA A 380 -16.63 -17.78 -14.85
CA ALA A 380 -17.31 -17.67 -16.13
C ALA A 380 -16.43 -17.08 -17.24
N ALA A 381 -15.64 -16.05 -16.94
CA ALA A 381 -14.84 -15.33 -17.93
C ALA A 381 -13.74 -14.49 -17.26
N PHE A 382 -12.75 -14.11 -18.06
CA PHE A 382 -11.82 -13.04 -17.75
C PHE A 382 -12.31 -11.72 -18.36
N LYS A 383 -12.34 -10.63 -17.59
CA LYS A 383 -12.86 -9.33 -18.02
C LYS A 383 -11.80 -8.25 -17.86
N LEU A 384 -11.71 -7.37 -18.85
CA LEU A 384 -10.95 -6.13 -18.79
C LEU A 384 -11.92 -4.96 -18.88
N HIS A 385 -12.12 -4.28 -17.76
CA HIS A 385 -12.90 -3.05 -17.68
C HIS A 385 -12.00 -1.88 -18.08
N ALA A 386 -12.32 -1.16 -19.16
CA ALA A 386 -11.56 0.02 -19.53
C ALA A 386 -11.68 1.07 -18.42
N CYS A 387 -10.59 1.75 -18.12
CA CYS A 387 -10.56 2.87 -17.19
C CYS A 387 -9.57 3.92 -17.67
N LYS A 388 -9.62 5.10 -17.04
CA LYS A 388 -8.60 6.14 -17.22
C LYS A 388 -7.33 5.79 -16.43
N GLU A 389 -6.28 6.59 -16.64
CA GLU A 389 -5.03 6.48 -15.89
C GLU A 389 -5.21 6.67 -14.38
N ASP A 390 -6.24 7.41 -13.94
CA ASP A 390 -6.60 7.59 -12.53
C ASP A 390 -7.47 6.44 -11.95
N GLY A 391 -7.74 5.39 -12.75
CA GLY A 391 -8.57 4.26 -12.38
C GLY A 391 -10.09 4.47 -12.51
N THR A 392 -10.54 5.65 -12.97
CA THR A 392 -11.98 5.90 -13.21
C THR A 392 -12.50 4.98 -14.32
N LEU A 393 -13.47 4.14 -14.00
CA LEU A 393 -14.06 3.19 -14.94
C LEU A 393 -14.76 3.88 -16.12
N GLU A 394 -14.61 3.29 -17.30
CA GLU A 394 -15.33 3.62 -18.52
C GLU A 394 -16.42 2.58 -18.82
N SER A 395 -17.30 2.87 -19.78
CA SER A 395 -18.41 1.98 -20.13
C SER A 395 -17.98 0.72 -20.88
N GLN A 396 -16.75 0.70 -21.43
CA GLN A 396 -16.27 -0.42 -22.22
C GLN A 396 -15.75 -1.55 -21.32
N VAL A 397 -16.29 -2.75 -21.52
CA VAL A 397 -15.77 -3.98 -20.92
C VAL A 397 -15.49 -4.96 -22.03
N VAL A 398 -14.28 -5.54 -22.03
CA VAL A 398 -13.91 -6.61 -22.94
C VAL A 398 -13.91 -7.91 -22.16
N GLU A 399 -14.76 -8.84 -22.55
CA GLU A 399 -14.91 -10.14 -21.91
C GLU A 399 -14.27 -11.24 -22.77
N PHE A 400 -13.46 -12.08 -22.14
CA PHE A 400 -12.78 -13.22 -22.73
C PHE A 400 -13.30 -14.49 -22.08
N GLN A 401 -14.02 -15.28 -22.87
CA GLN A 401 -14.45 -16.62 -22.48
C GLN A 401 -13.22 -17.52 -22.35
N TRP A 402 -13.18 -18.41 -21.36
CA TRP A 402 -12.02 -19.25 -21.09
C TRP A 402 -11.59 -20.11 -22.29
N ASN A 403 -12.55 -20.61 -23.07
CA ASN A 403 -12.28 -21.37 -24.30
C ASN A 403 -11.62 -20.55 -25.42
N SER A 404 -11.67 -19.22 -25.35
CA SER A 404 -11.03 -18.33 -26.32
C SER A 404 -9.55 -18.09 -25.99
N ILE A 405 -9.15 -18.29 -24.74
CA ILE A 405 -7.79 -18.06 -24.24
C ILE A 405 -6.98 -19.34 -24.45
N ALA A 406 -5.95 -19.27 -25.27
CA ALA A 406 -5.15 -20.43 -25.66
C ALA A 406 -3.91 -20.63 -24.77
N ARG A 407 -3.31 -19.51 -24.32
CA ARG A 407 -2.05 -19.50 -23.55
C ARG A 407 -2.01 -18.30 -22.62
N TRP A 408 -1.26 -18.43 -21.53
CA TRP A 408 -0.88 -17.32 -20.66
C TRP A 408 0.52 -17.56 -20.10
N GLU A 409 1.21 -16.47 -19.79
CA GLU A 409 2.56 -16.48 -19.23
C GLU A 409 2.84 -15.19 -18.45
N VAL A 410 3.85 -15.25 -17.59
CA VAL A 410 4.35 -14.11 -16.85
C VAL A 410 5.61 -13.58 -17.53
N ASP A 411 5.69 -12.26 -17.67
CA ASP A 411 6.86 -11.54 -18.16
C ASP A 411 7.43 -10.72 -16.98
N GLU A 412 8.41 -11.29 -16.29
CA GLU A 412 9.00 -10.70 -15.08
C GLU A 412 9.76 -9.40 -15.39
N GLU A 413 10.42 -9.32 -16.55
CA GLU A 413 11.20 -8.13 -16.96
C GLU A 413 10.32 -6.90 -17.15
N SER A 414 9.13 -7.08 -17.73
CA SER A 414 8.16 -5.99 -17.92
C SER A 414 7.10 -5.90 -16.83
N MET A 415 7.19 -6.75 -15.79
CA MET A 415 6.19 -6.86 -14.72
C MET A 415 4.77 -7.01 -15.27
N ALA A 416 4.60 -7.93 -16.22
CA ALA A 416 3.35 -8.08 -16.96
C ALA A 416 2.80 -9.50 -16.92
N PHE A 417 1.48 -9.59 -16.96
CA PHE A 417 0.76 -10.81 -17.28
C PHE A 417 0.38 -10.80 -18.76
N CYS A 418 0.75 -11.85 -19.48
CA CYS A 418 0.53 -11.99 -20.91
C CYS A 418 -0.47 -13.11 -21.16
N PHE A 419 -1.46 -12.89 -22.02
CA PHE A 419 -2.34 -13.96 -22.48
C PHE A 419 -2.64 -13.86 -23.97
N GLN A 420 -2.79 -15.02 -24.61
CA GLN A 420 -3.12 -15.15 -26.02
C GLN A 420 -4.57 -15.59 -26.17
N TYR A 421 -5.35 -14.85 -26.95
CA TYR A 421 -6.73 -15.20 -27.23
C TYR A 421 -7.02 -15.30 -28.73
N THR A 422 -7.94 -16.19 -29.06
CA THR A 422 -8.47 -16.38 -30.41
C THR A 422 -9.48 -15.28 -30.72
N ARG A 423 -9.47 -14.80 -31.96
CA ARG A 423 -10.34 -13.70 -32.39
C ARG A 423 -11.55 -14.28 -33.13
N PRO A 424 -12.76 -13.73 -32.94
CA PRO A 424 -13.98 -14.28 -33.53
C PRO A 424 -14.04 -14.18 -35.06
N ASP A 425 -13.15 -13.39 -35.68
CA ASP A 425 -13.13 -13.14 -37.13
C ASP A 425 -12.03 -13.90 -37.88
N ASN A 426 -11.63 -15.07 -37.38
CA ASN A 426 -10.56 -15.92 -37.92
C ASN A 426 -9.21 -15.21 -38.11
N ARG A 427 -9.02 -14.03 -37.52
CA ARG A 427 -7.70 -13.40 -37.45
C ARG A 427 -6.77 -14.24 -36.57
N PRO A 428 -5.44 -14.16 -36.82
CA PRO A 428 -4.49 -14.88 -36.00
C PRO A 428 -4.67 -14.51 -34.52
N PRO A 429 -4.43 -15.47 -33.59
CA PRO A 429 -4.51 -15.22 -32.17
C PRO A 429 -3.67 -14.01 -31.76
N ARG A 430 -4.20 -13.19 -30.85
CA ARG A 430 -3.56 -11.96 -30.40
C ARG A 430 -3.05 -12.14 -28.97
N TRP A 431 -1.82 -11.70 -28.72
CA TRP A 431 -1.30 -11.48 -27.38
C TRP A 431 -1.74 -10.13 -26.83
N LEU A 432 -2.05 -10.11 -25.54
CA LEU A 432 -2.34 -8.92 -24.78
C LEU A 432 -1.52 -8.96 -23.48
N LYS A 433 -0.94 -7.82 -23.10
CA LYS A 433 -0.16 -7.63 -21.88
C LYS A 433 -0.88 -6.70 -20.90
N VAL A 434 -0.97 -7.14 -19.66
CA VAL A 434 -1.48 -6.39 -18.51
C VAL A 434 -0.30 -6.07 -17.59
N PHE A 435 0.08 -4.80 -17.49
CA PHE A 435 1.26 -4.35 -16.75
C PHE A 435 0.88 -4.04 -15.30
N THR A 436 0.98 -5.04 -14.43
CA THR A 436 0.52 -4.96 -13.04
C THR A 436 1.55 -5.56 -12.10
N PRO A 437 1.84 -4.95 -10.94
CA PRO A 437 2.78 -5.54 -9.96
C PRO A 437 2.27 -6.87 -9.39
N TYR A 438 1.01 -7.23 -9.65
CA TYR A 438 0.38 -8.47 -9.20
C TYR A 438 0.32 -9.53 -10.31
N TYR A 439 1.21 -9.47 -11.31
CA TYR A 439 1.20 -10.35 -12.49
C TYR A 439 1.25 -11.84 -12.12
N THR A 440 2.03 -12.21 -11.10
CA THR A 440 2.11 -13.60 -10.61
C THR A 440 0.78 -14.04 -10.00
N PHE A 441 0.14 -13.18 -9.22
CA PHE A 441 -1.16 -13.49 -8.64
C PHE A 441 -2.25 -13.59 -9.72
N LEU A 442 -2.19 -12.75 -10.76
CA LEU A 442 -3.09 -12.85 -11.90
C LEU A 442 -2.92 -14.17 -12.66
N SER A 443 -1.67 -14.62 -12.86
CA SER A 443 -1.37 -15.94 -13.42
C SER A 443 -1.90 -17.07 -12.53
N ASP A 444 -1.67 -17.00 -11.21
CA ASP A 444 -2.18 -17.99 -10.27
C ASP A 444 -3.71 -18.14 -10.37
N CYS A 445 -4.44 -17.05 -10.58
CA CYS A 445 -5.90 -17.09 -10.77
C CYS A 445 -6.29 -17.86 -12.03
N PHE A 446 -5.56 -17.69 -13.14
CA PHE A 446 -5.78 -18.44 -14.38
C PHE A 446 -5.47 -19.92 -14.19
N ASP A 447 -4.32 -20.23 -13.60
CA ASP A 447 -3.89 -21.60 -13.32
C ASP A 447 -4.91 -22.30 -12.41
N ARG A 448 -5.41 -21.59 -11.41
CA ARG A 448 -6.44 -22.12 -10.51
C ARG A 448 -7.76 -22.39 -11.22
N ILE A 449 -8.24 -21.49 -12.07
CA ILE A 449 -9.48 -21.73 -12.83
C ILE A 449 -9.30 -22.93 -13.77
N ALA A 450 -8.14 -23.06 -14.42
CA ALA A 450 -7.83 -24.21 -15.26
C ALA A 450 -7.71 -25.53 -14.47
N GLU A 451 -7.22 -25.48 -13.23
CA GLU A 451 -7.24 -26.60 -12.29
C GLU A 451 -8.68 -26.99 -11.92
N GLU A 452 -9.49 -26.01 -11.51
CA GLU A 452 -10.87 -26.23 -11.07
C GLU A 452 -11.78 -26.75 -12.18
N ALA A 453 -11.56 -26.33 -13.43
CA ALA A 453 -12.30 -26.83 -14.58
C ALA A 453 -12.13 -28.36 -14.77
N LYS A 454 -10.98 -28.92 -14.37
CA LYS A 454 -10.72 -30.37 -14.44
C LYS A 454 -11.39 -31.14 -13.31
N TRP A 455 -11.81 -30.47 -12.24
CA TRP A 455 -12.50 -31.12 -11.13
C TRP A 455 -13.96 -31.47 -11.47
N ASP A 456 -14.53 -30.82 -12.47
CA ASP A 456 -15.90 -31.06 -12.97
C ASP A 456 -15.94 -31.94 -14.23
N ASP A 457 -14.77 -32.34 -14.75
CA ASP A 457 -14.65 -33.32 -15.83
C ASP A 457 -14.76 -34.73 -15.24
N PRO A 458 -15.82 -35.50 -15.51
CA PRO A 458 -15.99 -36.85 -14.99
C PRO A 458 -14.97 -37.84 -15.57
N GLY A 459 -14.09 -37.42 -16.49
CA GLY A 459 -13.08 -38.31 -17.08
C GLY A 459 -13.75 -39.45 -17.84
N GLU A 460 -14.51 -39.12 -18.88
CA GLU A 460 -15.00 -40.10 -19.85
C GLU A 460 -13.99 -40.35 -20.98
#